data_AF-A0A356AIG0-F1
#
_entry.id   AF-A0A356AIG0-F1
#
_cell.length_a   1.000
_cell.length_b   1.000
_cell.length_c   1.000
_cell.angle_alpha   90.00
_cell.angle_beta   90.00
_cell.angle_gamma   90.00
#
_symmetry.space_group_name_H-M   'P 1'
#
loop_
_entity.id
_entity.type
_entity.pdbx_description
1 polymer ?
#
loop_
_entity_poly.entity_id
_entity_poly.type
_entity_poly.pdbx_seq_one_letter_code
_entity_poly.pdbx_strand_id
1 'polypeptide(L)'
;ADAVEIPVIAAGGIADGRQLLAAFALGAVGVQLGTCLLVSEECPVHENYKQAVLKAKDNSTIVTGRSSGAPVRVLKNRMAREYVKQEKAGMDRMELEKYTLGSLRRAVFDGDVETGSLMAGQVAGQLHEIKPLRRIFEDLYSGYLNALDRLERDR
;
A
#
# COMPACT_ATOMS: atom_id res chain seq x y z
N ALA A 1 13.49 15.53 -8.25
CA ALA A 1 12.36 16.40 -7.82
C ALA A 1 12.38 17.71 -8.60
N ASP A 2 12.79 17.66 -9.87
CA ASP A 2 13.53 18.77 -10.47
C ASP A 2 12.63 19.66 -11.34
N ALA A 3 11.35 19.29 -11.44
CA ALA A 3 10.34 20.00 -12.21
C ALA A 3 9.69 21.15 -11.42
N VAL A 4 9.87 21.22 -10.10
CA VAL A 4 9.24 22.22 -9.22
C VAL A 4 10.21 22.71 -8.16
N GLU A 5 10.03 23.95 -7.69
CA GLU A 5 10.85 24.53 -6.62
C GLU A 5 10.25 24.30 -5.21
N ILE A 6 8.97 23.93 -5.13
CA ILE A 6 8.31 23.63 -3.86
C ILE A 6 8.76 22.27 -3.30
N PRO A 7 8.70 22.05 -1.97
CA PRO A 7 9.08 20.77 -1.37
C PRO A 7 8.27 19.59 -1.89
N VAL A 8 8.96 18.49 -2.23
CA VAL A 8 8.34 17.25 -2.71
C VAL A 8 8.38 16.17 -1.63
N ILE A 9 7.22 15.54 -1.39
CA ILE A 9 7.07 14.38 -0.50
C ILE A 9 6.86 13.13 -1.37
N ALA A 10 7.73 12.13 -1.24
CA ALA A 10 7.58 10.87 -1.95
C ALA A 10 6.50 9.99 -1.31
N ALA A 11 5.71 9.28 -2.11
CA ALA A 11 4.66 8.40 -1.61
C ALA A 11 4.60 7.10 -2.42
N GLY A 12 4.27 6.00 -1.74
CA GLY A 12 4.06 4.70 -2.35
C GLY A 12 5.33 3.84 -2.41
N GLY A 13 5.21 2.59 -1.94
CA GLY A 13 6.32 1.63 -1.97
C GLY A 13 7.35 1.78 -0.84
N ILE A 14 7.07 2.61 0.18
CA ILE A 14 7.97 2.88 1.30
C ILE A 14 7.43 2.19 2.57
N ALA A 15 8.21 1.25 3.10
CA ALA A 15 7.98 0.50 4.33
C ALA A 15 9.28 0.17 5.10
N ASP A 16 10.46 0.37 4.50
CA ASP A 16 11.76 0.18 5.15
C ASP A 16 12.73 1.36 4.92
N GLY A 17 13.85 1.33 5.65
CA GLY A 17 14.85 2.38 5.59
C GLY A 17 15.61 2.49 4.27
N ARG A 18 15.69 1.42 3.46
CA ARG A 18 16.31 1.46 2.13
C ARG A 18 15.43 2.26 1.16
N GLN A 19 14.12 2.06 1.24
CA GLN A 19 13.14 2.81 0.45
C GLN A 19 13.07 4.27 0.89
N LEU A 20 13.23 4.55 2.18
CA LEU A 20 13.37 5.92 2.69
C LEU A 20 14.62 6.60 2.12
N LEU A 21 15.78 5.93 2.14
CA LEU A 21 17.01 6.43 1.52
C LEU A 21 16.82 6.68 0.02
N ALA A 22 16.21 5.74 -0.70
CA ALA A 22 15.93 5.88 -2.12
C ALA A 22 15.05 7.10 -2.42
N ALA A 23 14.01 7.35 -1.59
CA ALA A 23 13.16 8.52 -1.74
C ALA A 23 13.95 9.84 -1.60
N PHE A 24 14.83 9.94 -0.60
CA PHE A 24 15.68 11.11 -0.41
C PHE A 24 16.73 11.25 -1.52
N ALA A 25 17.32 10.15 -1.99
CA ALA A 25 18.24 10.16 -3.11
C ALA A 25 17.60 10.66 -4.42
N LEU A 26 16.29 10.46 -4.60
CA LEU A 26 15.50 10.99 -5.72
C LEU A 26 15.10 12.48 -5.55
N GLY A 27 15.53 13.11 -4.45
CA GLY A 27 15.34 14.53 -4.16
C GLY A 27 14.07 14.87 -3.38
N ALA A 28 13.37 13.88 -2.81
CA ALA A 28 12.26 14.17 -1.89
C ALA A 28 12.80 14.68 -0.54
N VAL A 29 12.06 15.59 0.11
CA VAL A 29 12.41 16.11 1.45
C VAL A 29 11.68 15.38 2.58
N GLY A 30 10.75 14.50 2.22
CA GLY A 30 9.89 13.77 3.14
C GLY A 30 9.22 12.59 2.45
N VAL A 31 8.56 11.75 3.25
CA VAL A 31 7.81 10.59 2.74
C VAL A 31 6.40 10.53 3.32
N GLN A 32 5.45 10.05 2.53
CA GLN A 32 4.11 9.68 2.97
C GLN A 32 3.98 8.16 2.97
N LEU A 33 3.64 7.63 4.14
CA LEU A 33 3.48 6.20 4.39
C LEU A 33 2.01 5.81 4.35
N GLY A 34 1.73 4.55 4.07
CA GLY A 34 0.37 4.02 4.03
C GLY A 34 0.32 2.55 4.43
N THR A 35 0.66 1.66 3.51
CA THR A 35 0.48 0.21 3.71
C THR A 35 1.22 -0.36 4.91
N CYS A 36 2.43 0.12 5.22
CA CYS A 36 3.13 -0.30 6.43
C CYS A 36 2.41 0.10 7.72
N LEU A 37 1.62 1.18 7.70
CA LEU A 37 0.87 1.64 8.86
C LEU A 37 -0.44 0.84 9.07
N LEU A 38 -0.92 0.11 8.05
CA LEU A 38 -2.12 -0.73 8.18
C LEU A 38 -1.92 -1.86 9.20
N VAL A 39 -0.68 -2.31 9.39
CA VAL A 39 -0.32 -3.38 10.34
C VAL A 39 0.26 -2.82 11.64
N SER A 40 0.02 -1.54 11.96
CA SER A 40 0.33 -1.04 13.30
C SER A 40 -0.73 -1.46 14.32
N GLU A 41 -0.37 -1.53 15.60
CA GLU A 41 -1.32 -1.81 16.68
C GLU A 41 -2.45 -0.78 16.74
N GLU A 42 -2.11 0.49 16.54
CA GLU A 42 -2.97 1.67 16.61
C GLU A 42 -3.88 1.84 15.40
N CYS A 43 -3.61 1.15 14.28
CA CYS A 43 -4.45 1.23 13.10
C CYS A 43 -5.81 0.57 13.38
N PRO A 44 -6.95 1.29 13.24
CA PRO A 44 -8.26 0.79 13.65
C PRO A 44 -8.94 -0.09 12.59
N VAL A 45 -8.21 -0.52 11.54
CA VAL A 45 -8.76 -1.45 10.55
C VAL A 45 -8.99 -2.82 11.19
N HIS A 46 -10.03 -3.52 10.72
CA HIS A 46 -10.38 -4.84 11.21
C HIS A 46 -9.20 -5.82 11.14
N GLU A 47 -9.07 -6.71 12.13
CA GLU A 47 -7.94 -7.64 12.25
C GLU A 47 -7.75 -8.52 11.00
N ASN A 48 -8.84 -9.05 10.43
CA ASN A 48 -8.80 -9.76 9.14
C ASN A 48 -8.08 -8.97 8.02
N TYR A 49 -8.23 -7.63 7.98
CA TYR A 49 -7.53 -6.78 7.01
C TYR A 49 -6.02 -6.82 7.27
N LYS A 50 -5.60 -6.60 8.53
CA LYS A 50 -4.19 -6.68 8.92
C LYS A 50 -3.61 -8.04 8.54
N GLN A 51 -4.30 -9.12 8.87
CA GLN A 51 -3.89 -10.49 8.54
C GLN A 51 -3.83 -10.74 7.02
N ALA A 52 -4.72 -10.15 6.23
CA ALA A 52 -4.65 -10.23 4.77
C ALA A 52 -3.42 -9.49 4.21
N VAL A 53 -3.04 -8.35 4.81
CA VAL A 53 -1.80 -7.62 4.46
C VAL A 53 -0.58 -8.46 4.81
N LEU A 54 -0.52 -9.07 6.01
CA LEU A 54 0.62 -9.90 6.43
C LEU A 54 0.80 -11.18 5.60
N LYS A 55 -0.30 -11.72 5.04
CA LYS A 55 -0.28 -12.88 4.13
C LYS A 55 0.05 -12.50 2.69
N ALA A 56 0.13 -11.21 2.37
CA ALA A 56 0.43 -10.76 1.02
C ALA A 56 1.85 -11.16 0.61
N LYS A 57 2.01 -11.49 -0.67
CA LYS A 57 3.30 -11.64 -1.35
C LYS A 57 3.53 -10.43 -2.26
N ASP A 58 4.72 -10.34 -2.82
CA ASP A 58 5.12 -9.32 -3.81
C ASP A 58 4.10 -9.11 -4.95
N ASN A 59 3.47 -10.19 -5.41
CA ASN A 59 2.50 -10.19 -6.50
C ASN A 59 1.03 -10.18 -6.03
N SER A 60 0.75 -9.96 -4.75
CA SER A 60 -0.61 -10.07 -4.19
C SER A 60 -1.53 -8.89 -4.47
N THR A 61 -1.07 -7.80 -5.11
CA THR A 61 -1.93 -6.66 -5.47
C THR A 61 -2.38 -6.71 -6.94
N ILE A 62 -3.51 -6.09 -7.22
CA ILE A 62 -4.06 -5.86 -8.56
C ILE A 62 -4.65 -4.45 -8.63
N VAL A 63 -4.84 -3.91 -9.84
CA VAL A 63 -5.47 -2.61 -10.06
C VAL A 63 -6.82 -2.82 -10.73
N THR A 64 -7.89 -2.32 -10.10
CA THR A 64 -9.24 -2.22 -10.65
C THR A 64 -9.47 -0.80 -11.21
N GLY A 65 -10.50 -0.59 -12.01
CA GLY A 65 -10.98 0.73 -12.41
C GLY A 65 -10.09 1.46 -13.42
N ARG A 66 -9.26 0.72 -14.17
CA ARG A 66 -8.44 1.29 -15.25
C ARG A 66 -9.30 1.79 -16.40
N SER A 67 -10.32 1.03 -16.82
CA SER A 67 -11.17 1.43 -17.94
C SER A 67 -12.14 2.56 -17.56
N SER A 68 -12.46 2.70 -16.28
CA SER A 68 -13.34 3.75 -15.75
C SER A 68 -12.62 5.06 -15.44
N GLY A 69 -11.29 5.12 -15.62
CA GLY A 69 -10.46 6.30 -15.32
C GLY A 69 -10.22 6.55 -13.83
N ALA A 70 -10.58 5.60 -12.96
CA ALA A 70 -10.43 5.69 -11.50
C ALA A 70 -9.67 4.46 -10.96
N PRO A 71 -8.36 4.33 -11.25
CA PRO A 71 -7.62 3.15 -10.88
C PRO A 71 -7.44 3.03 -9.37
N VAL A 72 -7.79 1.88 -8.80
CA VAL A 72 -7.61 1.58 -7.37
C VAL A 72 -6.75 0.34 -7.23
N ARG A 73 -5.68 0.43 -6.43
CA ARG A 73 -4.84 -0.72 -6.11
C ARG A 73 -5.34 -1.41 -4.84
N VAL A 74 -5.60 -2.70 -4.95
CA VAL A 74 -6.12 -3.55 -3.87
C VAL A 74 -5.36 -4.87 -3.78
N LEU A 75 -5.44 -5.55 -2.64
CA LEU A 75 -5.06 -6.96 -2.53
C LEU A 75 -6.01 -7.81 -3.38
N LYS A 76 -5.46 -8.83 -4.04
CA LYS A 76 -6.21 -9.80 -4.85
C LYS A 76 -7.13 -10.63 -3.95
N ASN A 77 -8.43 -10.38 -4.03
CA ASN A 77 -9.47 -11.22 -3.45
C ASN A 77 -10.54 -11.59 -4.49
N ARG A 78 -11.66 -12.18 -4.03
CA ARG A 78 -12.74 -12.62 -4.92
C ARG A 78 -13.36 -11.44 -5.68
N MET A 79 -13.68 -10.34 -5.01
CA MET A 79 -14.22 -9.13 -5.66
C MET A 79 -13.25 -8.54 -6.67
N ALA A 80 -11.98 -8.34 -6.31
CA ALA A 80 -11.01 -7.70 -7.20
C ALA A 80 -10.74 -8.51 -8.47
N ARG A 81 -10.70 -9.85 -8.36
CA ARG A 81 -10.52 -10.74 -9.52
C ARG A 81 -11.74 -10.70 -10.44
N GLU A 82 -12.93 -10.74 -9.88
CA GLU A 82 -14.17 -10.69 -10.66
C GLU A 82 -14.33 -9.31 -11.33
N TYR A 83 -14.05 -8.23 -10.61
CA TYR A 83 -14.05 -6.87 -11.17
C TYR A 83 -13.16 -6.79 -12.40
N VAL A 84 -11.87 -7.18 -12.28
CA VAL A 84 -10.93 -7.07 -13.40
C VAL A 84 -11.32 -7.98 -14.56
N LYS A 85 -11.91 -9.15 -14.28
CA LYS A 85 -12.43 -10.04 -15.32
C LYS A 85 -13.55 -9.37 -16.11
N GLN A 86 -14.53 -8.77 -15.43
CA GLN A 86 -15.66 -8.08 -16.07
C GLN A 86 -15.24 -6.79 -16.75
N GLU A 87 -14.30 -6.06 -16.16
CA GLU A 87 -13.70 -4.85 -16.74
C GLU A 87 -13.06 -5.17 -18.10
N LYS A 88 -12.30 -6.28 -18.18
CA LYS A 88 -11.70 -6.75 -19.44
C LYS A 88 -12.72 -7.25 -20.45
N ALA A 89 -13.89 -7.71 -20.00
CA ALA A 89 -14.99 -8.10 -20.85
C ALA A 89 -15.79 -6.91 -21.40
N GLY A 90 -15.43 -5.67 -21.03
CA GLY A 90 -16.12 -4.47 -21.48
C GLY A 90 -17.45 -4.21 -20.76
N MET A 91 -17.62 -4.75 -19.55
CA MET A 91 -18.80 -4.48 -18.74
C MET A 91 -18.99 -2.97 -18.52
N ASP A 92 -20.25 -2.52 -18.54
CA ASP A 92 -20.60 -1.13 -18.31
C ASP A 92 -20.12 -0.63 -16.93
N ARG A 93 -19.78 0.66 -16.87
CA ARG A 93 -19.25 1.29 -15.66
C ARG A 93 -20.21 1.20 -14.48
N MET A 94 -21.52 1.36 -14.68
CA MET A 94 -22.49 1.30 -13.58
C MET A 94 -22.61 -0.12 -13.03
N GLU A 95 -22.47 -1.14 -13.87
CA GLU A 95 -22.43 -2.54 -13.42
C GLU A 95 -21.15 -2.86 -12.66
N LEU A 96 -20.00 -2.34 -13.10
CA LEU A 96 -18.74 -2.46 -12.38
C LEU A 96 -18.79 -1.77 -11.01
N GLU A 97 -19.48 -0.64 -10.90
CA GLU A 97 -19.61 0.11 -9.64
C GLU A 97 -20.29 -0.70 -8.53
N LYS A 98 -21.22 -1.60 -8.88
CA LYS A 98 -21.91 -2.50 -7.93
C LYS A 98 -20.95 -3.38 -7.12
N TYR A 99 -19.81 -3.76 -7.70
CA TYR A 99 -18.77 -4.53 -6.99
C TYR A 99 -18.07 -3.67 -5.92
N THR A 100 -17.85 -2.39 -6.22
CA THR A 100 -17.04 -1.50 -5.39
C THR A 100 -17.85 -0.70 -4.37
N LEU A 101 -19.16 -0.53 -4.58
CA LEU A 101 -20.02 0.26 -3.71
C LEU A 101 -19.98 -0.28 -2.27
N GLY A 102 -19.56 0.59 -1.33
CA GLY A 102 -19.40 0.24 0.08
C GLY A 102 -18.29 -0.78 0.40
N SER A 103 -17.54 -1.25 -0.59
CA SER A 103 -16.59 -2.36 -0.43
C SER A 103 -15.41 -2.03 0.49
N LEU A 104 -14.91 -0.79 0.48
CA LEU A 104 -13.86 -0.37 1.40
C LEU A 104 -14.36 -0.40 2.84
N ARG A 105 -15.58 0.11 3.08
CA ARG A 105 -16.19 0.10 4.42
C ARG A 105 -16.32 -1.34 4.94
N ARG A 106 -16.82 -2.27 4.11
CA ARG A 106 -16.93 -3.70 4.48
C ARG A 106 -15.58 -4.31 4.85
N ALA A 107 -14.53 -4.01 4.08
CA ALA A 107 -13.18 -4.48 4.40
C ALA A 107 -12.65 -3.89 5.72
N VAL A 108 -12.78 -2.57 5.91
CA VAL A 108 -12.18 -1.82 7.03
C VAL A 108 -12.89 -2.08 8.35
N PHE A 109 -14.23 -2.05 8.36
CA PHE A 109 -15.02 -2.13 9.61
C PHE A 109 -15.57 -3.52 9.88
N ASP A 110 -16.00 -4.23 8.83
CA ASP A 110 -16.69 -5.51 8.98
C ASP A 110 -15.75 -6.71 8.73
N GLY A 111 -14.49 -6.45 8.34
CA GLY A 111 -13.48 -7.48 8.13
C GLY A 111 -13.72 -8.39 6.92
N ASP A 112 -14.55 -7.96 5.97
CA ASP A 112 -14.85 -8.71 4.75
C ASP A 112 -13.66 -8.65 3.78
N VAL A 113 -12.79 -9.65 3.89
CA VAL A 113 -11.61 -9.78 3.02
C VAL A 113 -11.91 -10.45 1.68
N GLU A 114 -13.10 -11.01 1.49
CA GLU A 114 -13.46 -11.70 0.25
C GLU A 114 -14.07 -10.75 -0.77
N THR A 115 -15.03 -9.94 -0.33
CA THR A 115 -15.80 -9.03 -1.21
C THR A 115 -15.62 -7.56 -0.89
N GLY A 116 -14.83 -7.24 0.13
CA GLY A 116 -14.39 -5.88 0.41
C GLY A 116 -13.24 -5.42 -0.48
N SER A 117 -12.96 -4.12 -0.48
CA SER A 117 -11.84 -3.51 -1.20
C SER A 117 -10.67 -3.30 -0.23
N LEU A 118 -9.73 -4.25 -0.21
CA LEU A 118 -8.50 -4.13 0.59
C LEU A 118 -7.47 -3.28 -0.14
N MET A 119 -7.61 -1.96 -0.09
CA MET A 119 -6.63 -1.01 -0.62
C MET A 119 -5.25 -1.17 0.07
N ALA A 120 -4.25 -1.57 -0.70
CA ALA A 120 -2.88 -1.74 -0.22
C ALA A 120 -1.88 -1.58 -1.37
N GLY A 121 -0.71 -1.04 -1.05
CA GLY A 121 0.43 -0.92 -1.94
C GLY A 121 1.17 -2.24 -2.10
N GLN A 122 2.03 -2.31 -3.12
CA GLN A 122 2.83 -3.50 -3.42
C GLN A 122 3.80 -3.86 -2.29
N VAL A 123 4.15 -2.89 -1.44
CA VAL A 123 5.02 -3.10 -0.28
C VAL A 123 4.40 -4.01 0.79
N ALA A 124 3.11 -4.34 0.68
CA ALA A 124 2.43 -5.32 1.55
C ALA A 124 3.20 -6.64 1.68
N GLY A 125 3.85 -7.10 0.61
CA GLY A 125 4.64 -8.35 0.61
C GLY A 125 5.89 -8.34 1.49
N GLN A 126 6.28 -7.19 2.05
CA GLN A 126 7.43 -7.05 2.96
C GLN A 126 7.01 -6.97 4.44
N LEU A 127 5.70 -6.99 4.72
CA LEU A 127 5.16 -6.81 6.06
C LEU A 127 4.84 -8.19 6.66
N HIS A 128 5.44 -8.48 7.81
CA HIS A 128 5.39 -9.83 8.41
C HIS A 128 4.95 -9.87 9.87
N GLU A 129 4.74 -8.71 10.49
CA GLU A 129 4.35 -8.60 11.90
C GLU A 129 3.45 -7.39 12.14
N ILE A 130 2.66 -7.46 13.21
CA ILE A 130 1.99 -6.31 13.81
C ILE A 130 2.94 -5.76 14.89
N LYS A 131 3.12 -4.44 14.90
CA LYS A 131 3.96 -3.76 15.89
C LYS A 131 3.47 -2.35 16.19
N PRO A 132 3.88 -1.74 17.31
CA PRO A 132 3.50 -0.36 17.63
C PRO A 132 3.94 0.60 16.52
N LEU A 133 3.14 1.62 16.24
CA LEU A 133 3.40 2.64 15.21
C LEU A 133 4.76 3.31 15.43
N ARG A 134 5.09 3.62 16.69
CA ARG A 134 6.40 4.14 17.08
C ARG A 134 7.53 3.26 16.55
N ARG A 135 7.41 1.93 16.71
CA ARG A 135 8.44 0.99 16.30
C ARG A 135 8.63 0.98 14.79
N ILE A 136 7.55 1.11 14.01
CA ILE A 136 7.62 1.23 12.55
C ILE A 136 8.47 2.44 12.14
N PHE A 137 8.25 3.60 12.78
CA PHE A 137 9.04 4.81 12.50
C PHE A 137 10.50 4.67 12.94
N GLU A 138 10.76 4.07 14.11
CA GLU A 138 12.11 3.81 14.59
C GLU A 138 12.88 2.86 13.65
N ASP A 139 12.24 1.78 13.17
CA ASP A 139 12.83 0.83 12.22
C ASP A 139 13.13 1.50 10.87
N LEU A 140 12.21 2.34 10.36
CA LEU A 140 12.41 3.13 9.14
C LEU A 140 13.63 4.04 9.27
N TYR A 141 13.70 4.83 10.34
CA TYR A 141 14.77 5.80 10.53
C TYR A 141 16.12 5.12 10.78
N SER A 142 16.16 4.09 11.63
CA SER A 142 17.38 3.32 11.89
C SER A 142 17.86 2.59 10.64
N GLY A 143 16.93 2.00 9.87
CA GLY A 143 17.23 1.37 8.60
C GLY A 143 17.80 2.34 7.56
N TYR A 144 17.31 3.59 7.54
CA TYR A 144 17.81 4.65 6.68
C TYR A 144 19.26 5.00 7.03
N LEU A 145 19.55 5.27 8.32
CA LEU A 145 20.91 5.58 8.77
C LEU A 145 21.88 4.44 8.46
N ASN A 146 21.47 3.19 8.71
CA ASN A 146 22.29 2.01 8.40
C ASN A 146 22.53 1.84 6.90
N ALA A 147 21.55 2.13 6.05
CA ALA A 147 21.71 2.05 4.61
C ALA A 147 22.64 3.16 4.08
N LEU A 148 22.55 4.36 4.66
CA LEU A 148 23.42 5.49 4.32
C LEU A 148 24.87 5.21 4.70
N ASP A 149 25.14 4.79 5.94
CA ASP A 149 26.49 4.45 6.42
C ASP A 149 27.15 3.36 5.57
N ARG A 150 26.39 2.35 5.11
CA ARG A 150 26.91 1.34 4.18
C ARG A 150 27.34 1.94 2.85
N LEU A 151 26.52 2.80 2.24
CA LEU A 151 26.87 3.45 0.98
C LEU A 151 28.06 4.41 1.11
N GLU A 152 28.25 5.03 2.27
CA GLU A 152 29.39 5.91 2.51
C GLU A 152 30.70 5.13 2.71
N ARG A 153 30.65 3.94 3.33
CA ARG A 153 31.82 3.08 3.52
C ARG A 153 32.27 2.35 2.26
N ASP A 154 31.33 2.03 1.37
CA ASP A 154 31.60 1.34 0.10
C ASP A 154 32.11 2.30 -1.00
N ARG A 155 32.35 3.58 -0.68
CA ARG A 155 32.96 4.61 -1.55
C ARG A 155 34.42 4.85 -1.20
#